data_AF-A0A5C6UCQ8-F1
#
_entry.id   AF-A0A5C6UCQ8-F1
#
_cell.length_a   1.000
_cell.length_b   1.000
_cell.length_c   1.000
_cell.angle_alpha   90.00
_cell.angle_beta   90.00
_cell.angle_gamma   90.00
#
_symmetry.space_group_name_H-M   'P 1'
#
loop_
_entity.id
_entity.type
_entity.pdbx_description
1 polymer ?
#
loop_
_entity_poly.entity_id
_entity_poly.type
_entity_poly.pdbx_seq_one_letter_code
_entity_poly.pdbx_strand_id
1 'polypeptide(L)' 'MLPRPVEIRDATLRGGRRALIEHWKRQRDEGVNHVMLHMKPLQRPFEDAIDELANHVLPEFAT' A
#
# COMPACT_ATOMS: atom_id res chain seq x y z
N MET A 1 -2.47 18.70 3.19
CA MET A 1 -2.23 18.30 1.79
C MET A 1 -2.63 16.83 1.66
N LEU A 2 -3.57 16.50 0.77
CA LEU A 2 -3.96 15.11 0.51
C LEU A 2 -2.81 14.36 -0.17
N PRO A 3 -2.59 13.06 0.12
CA PRO A 3 -1.55 12.30 -0.57
C PRO A 3 -1.85 12.23 -2.06
N ARG A 4 -0.80 12.25 -2.90
CA ARG A 4 -0.96 11.96 -4.33
C ARG A 4 -1.56 10.55 -4.47
N PRO A 5 -2.62 10.35 -5.28
CA PRO A 5 -3.22 9.03 -5.47
C PRO A 5 -2.20 7.99 -5.92
N VAL A 6 -2.50 6.72 -5.64
CA VAL A 6 -1.72 5.61 -6.19
C VAL A 6 -1.80 5.63 -7.71
N GLU A 7 -0.66 5.46 -8.37
CA GLU A 7 -0.60 5.26 -9.82
C GLU A 7 -0.70 3.76 -10.10
N ILE A 8 -1.64 3.37 -10.97
CA ILE A 8 -1.78 1.99 -11.45
C ILE A 8 -1.28 1.96 -12.89
N ARG A 9 -0.29 1.12 -13.17
CA ARG A 9 0.26 0.90 -14.52
C ARG A 9 0.44 -0.58 -14.73
N ASP A 10 -0.19 -1.11 -15.77
CA ASP A 10 -0.26 -2.54 -16.06
C ASP A 10 -0.71 -3.32 -14.81
N ALA A 11 0.12 -4.25 -14.33
CA ALA A 11 -0.10 -5.02 -13.10
C ALA A 11 0.64 -4.47 -11.86
N THR A 12 1.12 -3.22 -11.91
CA THR A 12 1.89 -2.60 -10.82
C THR A 12 1.18 -1.40 -10.22
N LEU A 13 1.35 -1.23 -8.91
CA LEU A 13 0.86 -0.09 -8.15
C LEU A 13 2.05 0.69 -7.60
N ARG A 14 2.08 2.01 -7.83
CA ARG A 14 3.13 2.91 -7.36
C ARG A 14 2.53 4.03 -6.52
N GLY A 15 3.04 4.21 -5.31
CA GLY A 15 2.64 5.29 -4.42
C GLY A 15 3.43 5.26 -3.11
N GLY A 16 3.31 6.33 -2.33
CA GLY A 16 3.82 6.33 -0.94
C GLY A 16 2.80 5.71 0.01
N ARG A 17 3.23 5.38 1.25
CA ARG A 17 2.38 4.69 2.25
C ARG A 17 1.01 5.33 2.47
N ARG A 18 0.93 6.66 2.54
CA ARG A 18 -0.32 7.40 2.79
C ARG A 18 -1.33 7.18 1.67
N ALA A 19 -0.87 7.19 0.41
CA ALA A 19 -1.70 6.93 -0.74
C ALA A 19 -2.19 5.48 -0.77
N LEU A 20 -1.31 4.56 -0.39
CA LEU A 20 -1.59 3.14 -0.30
C LEU A 20 -2.65 2.83 0.77
N ILE A 21 -2.53 3.42 1.96
CA ILE A 21 -3.51 3.29 3.05
C ILE A 21 -4.89 3.79 2.59
N GLU A 22 -4.96 4.99 2.03
CA GLU A 22 -6.24 5.54 1.53
C GLU A 22 -6.85 4.69 0.41
N HIS A 23 -6.01 4.13 -0.47
CA HIS A 23 -6.46 3.23 -1.51
C HIS A 23 -7.05 1.94 -0.95
N TRP A 24 -6.38 1.30 0.01
CA TRP A 24 -6.87 0.06 0.62
C TRP A 24 -8.04 0.25 1.58
N LYS A 25 -8.15 1.40 2.26
CA LYS A 25 -9.36 1.74 3.02
C LYS A 25 -10.58 1.80 2.09
N ARG A 26 -10.46 2.46 0.94
CA ARG A 26 -11.51 2.46 -0.08
C ARG A 26 -11.81 1.05 -0.60
N GLN A 27 -10.80 0.25 -0.92
CA GLN A 27 -11.03 -1.14 -1.35
C GLN A 27 -11.73 -1.98 -0.27
N ARG A 28 -11.41 -1.77 1.01
CA ARG A 28 -12.11 -2.41 2.14
C ARG A 28 -13.58 -2.00 2.17
N ASP A 29 -13.88 -0.71 1.98
CA ASP A 29 -15.26 -0.21 1.87
C ASP A 29 -16.01 -0.81 0.66
N GLU A 30 -15.27 -1.16 -0.40
CA GLU A 30 -15.77 -1.87 -1.59
C GLU A 30 -15.85 -3.40 -1.42
N GLY A 31 -15.46 -3.95 -0.25
CA GLY A 31 -15.58 -5.37 0.11
C GLY A 31 -14.31 -6.22 -0.09
N VAL A 32 -13.16 -5.61 -0.37
CA VAL A 32 -11.87 -6.32 -0.44
C VAL A 32 -11.41 -6.69 0.97
N ASN A 33 -11.29 -7.99 1.24
CA ASN A 33 -10.92 -8.50 2.56
C ASN A 33 -9.42 -8.81 2.71
N HIS A 34 -8.72 -9.04 1.60
CA HIS A 34 -7.32 -9.46 1.62
C HIS A 34 -6.58 -8.98 0.36
N VAL A 35 -5.32 -8.58 0.53
CA VAL A 35 -4.42 -8.20 -0.57
C VAL A 35 -3.10 -8.95 -0.41
N MET A 36 -2.53 -9.37 -1.53
CA MET A 36 -1.18 -9.94 -1.58
C MET A 36 -0.26 -8.99 -2.34
N LEU A 37 0.92 -8.71 -1.78
CA LEU A 37 1.87 -7.78 -2.37
C LEU A 37 2.96 -8.54 -3.11
N HIS A 38 3.07 -8.30 -4.42
CA HIS A 38 4.22 -8.75 -5.19
C HIS A 38 5.35 -7.72 -5.04
N MET A 39 6.38 -8.06 -4.25
CA MET A 39 7.43 -7.12 -3.85
C MET A 39 8.63 -7.06 -4.80
N LYS A 40 8.72 -7.95 -5.80
CA LYS A 40 9.81 -7.97 -6.78
C LYS A 40 9.99 -6.64 -7.55
N PRO A 41 8.94 -5.87 -7.90
CA PRO A 41 9.07 -4.61 -8.63
C PRO A 41 9.51 -3.39 -7.80
N LEU A 42 9.83 -3.56 -6.52
CA LEU A 42 10.27 -2.45 -5.66
C LEU A 42 11.47 -1.70 -6.27
N GLN A 43 11.49 -0.39 -6.09
CA GLN A 43 12.57 0.51 -6.53
C GLN A 43 13.43 0.99 -5.35
N ARG A 44 13.35 0.28 -4.23
CA ARG A 44 14.03 0.55 -2.96
C ARG A 44 14.40 -0.78 -2.28
N PRO A 45 15.29 -0.78 -1.28
CA PRO A 45 15.59 -1.97 -0.48
C PRO A 45 14.32 -2.59 0.10
N PHE A 46 14.31 -3.92 0.19
CA PHE A 46 13.16 -4.67 0.66
C PHE A 46 12.91 -4.43 2.15
N GLU A 47 13.98 -4.39 2.93
CA GLU A 47 14.01 -4.16 4.36
C GLU A 47 13.34 -2.83 4.71
N ASP A 48 13.76 -1.74 4.06
CA ASP A 48 13.14 -0.42 4.21
C ASP A 48 11.63 -0.45 3.88
N ALA A 49 11.24 -1.27 2.90
CA ALA A 49 9.85 -1.39 2.49
C ALA A 49 9.00 -2.13 3.52
N ILE A 50 9.54 -3.20 4.08
CA ILE A 50 8.89 -4.00 5.11
C ILE A 50 8.81 -3.22 6.42
N ASP A 51 9.87 -2.50 6.80
CA ASP A 51 9.87 -1.65 7.99
C ASP A 51 8.82 -0.54 7.89
N GLU A 52 8.68 0.11 6.72
CA GLU A 52 7.63 1.10 6.51
C GLU A 52 6.23 0.46 6.59
N LEU A 53 6.05 -0.73 5.99
CA LEU A 53 4.79 -1.46 6.05
C LEU A 53 4.42 -1.81 7.49
N ALA A 54 5.35 -2.39 8.25
CA ALA A 54 5.14 -2.83 9.63
C ALA A 54 4.82 -1.66 10.57
N ASN A 55 5.55 -0.56 10.46
CA ASN A 55 5.43 0.55 11.40
C ASN A 55 4.34 1.56 11.05
N HIS A 56 3.90 1.61 9.79
CA HIS A 56 2.99 2.68 9.35
C HIS A 56 1.79 2.23 8.53
N VAL A 57 1.80 1.04 7.94
CA VAL A 57 0.71 0.59 7.06
C VAL A 57 -0.13 -0.48 7.72
N LEU A 58 0.47 -1.57 8.18
CA LEU A 58 -0.26 -2.69 8.81
C LEU A 58 -1.11 -2.28 10.03
N PRO A 59 -0.68 -1.34 10.92
CA PRO A 59 -1.51 -0.91 12.04
C PRO A 59 -2.86 -0.30 11.64
N GLU A 60 -2.98 0.25 10.43
CA GLU A 60 -4.23 0.83 9.92
C GLU A 60 -5.28 -0.23 9.54
N PHE A 61 -4.90 -1.51 9.51
CA PHE A 61 -5.72 -2.64 9.07
C PHE A 61 -5.76 -3.79 10.09
N ALA A 62 -5.31 -3.57 11.32
CA ALA A 62 -5.24 -4.58 12.38
C ALA A 62 -6.61 -4.96 13.00
N THR A 63 -7.69 -4.36 12.51
CA THR A 63 -9.08 -4.56 12.92
C THR A 63 -9.94 -5.09 11.79
#